data_AF-A0A9D4NXU6-F1
#
_entry.id   AF-A0A9D4NXU6-F1
#
_cell.length_a   1.000
_cell.length_b   1.000
_cell.length_c   1.000
_cell.angle_alpha   90.00
_cell.angle_beta   90.00
_cell.angle_gamma   90.00
#
_symmetry.space_group_name_H-M   'P 1'
#
loop_
_entity.id
_entity.type
_entity.pdbx_description
1 polymer ?
#
loop_
_entity_poly.entity_id
_entity_poly.type
_entity_poly.pdbx_seq_one_letter_code
_entity_poly.pdbx_strand_id
1 'polypeptide(L)'
;MIENISAIPLAYGDFDSDKFTDIFMLGNNGTSIYLLKGHSCVDGKTVLTFFGSRRCLSIVHDFHCHLSNNVYNLIASDFTGHMHQDLLITVKSTKFKSRYDIILVNGNTTAEEFNCNERKKILINNAKSEPFILDYNGDMISDFIVETDDCSLQLVLGGVTDTTIDTIDHYNNLTIDSNHEPKNRYVCLSNLTKIKHLAHPHASGFLNLNSYLIDMTSDLFINGQNEFEYIYNIPQEGFQPNQNGENLYSFPTIASIRGQSSFVDLNYDGKLEHLIPVCLDSDAKSFAQCKQPNLMVFDMDTGDWFSILNTTEPLGTEFNRTLTFIDSRFCDYIEIPVTLHIGDIDYDGYPDFATILFDQQTEQTVAAIFLNKMIDGEKNTWNRIFQLDWIGEYTENVRMVSLFDIFNNGRLNLLITTENAHTNQLTLQSYDYYGEKSLYFSFLRVNVISGLCSDKTEDHKCPNHLAYGGTPPGAMVCFAGPYTDDHCCSVQMSQTAHFALQPPYIIFGLGDVLNVINDLSISIANGKNPSRTRKWNEIIPGSNLVIVPYEPDQMKNWELRVFINMSIYSLVSLSFLLILGLILTCAISILHFREKVEDRIDNQQYRNAWL
;
A
#
# COMPACT_ATOMS: atom_id res chain seq x y z
N MET A 1 -20.47 -1.77 8.16
CA MET A 1 -20.68 -2.24 6.78
C MET A 1 -20.75 -1.00 5.91
N ILE A 2 -19.88 -0.89 4.92
CA ILE A 2 -19.94 0.17 3.90
C ILE A 2 -21.07 -0.22 2.95
N GLU A 3 -22.25 0.39 3.09
CA GLU A 3 -23.34 0.16 2.13
C GLU A 3 -23.71 1.48 1.44
N ASN A 4 -23.52 1.50 0.12
CA ASN A 4 -23.99 2.52 -0.83
C ASN A 4 -23.59 3.97 -0.50
N ILE A 5 -22.30 4.20 -0.35
CA ILE A 5 -21.76 5.56 -0.20
C ILE A 5 -21.70 6.23 -1.57
N SER A 6 -22.31 7.40 -1.70
CA SER A 6 -22.39 8.16 -2.96
C SER A 6 -21.14 9.01 -3.21
N ALA A 7 -19.98 8.36 -3.24
CA ALA A 7 -18.66 8.94 -3.46
C ALA A 7 -17.71 7.83 -3.94
N ILE A 8 -16.54 8.22 -4.45
CA ILE A 8 -15.51 7.30 -4.96
C ILE A 8 -14.22 7.40 -4.15
N PRO A 9 -13.48 6.31 -3.91
CA PRO A 9 -12.21 6.41 -3.20
C PRO A 9 -11.16 7.15 -4.05
N LEU A 10 -10.38 8.02 -3.40
CA LEU A 10 -9.25 8.75 -3.99
C LEU A 10 -7.89 8.25 -3.46
N ALA A 11 -7.83 8.01 -2.15
CA ALA A 11 -6.60 7.63 -1.47
C ALA A 11 -6.88 6.91 -0.15
N TYR A 12 -5.87 6.20 0.33
CA TYR A 12 -5.83 5.59 1.66
C TYR A 12 -4.80 6.27 2.55
N GLY A 13 -5.11 6.40 3.84
CA GLY A 13 -4.20 6.98 4.82
C GLY A 13 -4.83 7.02 6.20
N ASP A 14 -4.04 6.96 7.27
CA ASP A 14 -4.50 7.10 8.65
C ASP A 14 -4.39 8.58 9.07
N PHE A 15 -5.48 9.34 8.89
CA PHE A 15 -5.43 10.80 8.93
C PHE A 15 -5.17 11.33 10.35
N ASP A 16 -5.81 10.73 11.35
CA ASP A 16 -5.69 11.13 12.75
C ASP A 16 -4.75 10.26 13.59
N SER A 17 -3.99 9.37 12.92
CA SER A 17 -2.94 8.54 13.51
C SER A 17 -3.46 7.60 14.61
N ASP A 18 -4.66 7.07 14.44
CA ASP A 18 -5.32 6.21 15.43
C ASP A 18 -5.09 4.70 15.20
N LYS A 19 -4.18 4.36 14.26
CA LYS A 19 -3.83 3.01 13.74
C LYS A 19 -4.82 2.49 12.69
N PHE A 20 -6.00 3.08 12.55
CA PHE A 20 -6.99 2.65 11.60
C PHE A 20 -6.88 3.48 10.32
N THR A 21 -6.40 2.83 9.24
CA THR A 21 -6.38 3.46 7.91
C THR A 21 -7.77 3.96 7.50
N ASP A 22 -7.88 5.21 7.08
CA ASP A 22 -9.08 5.85 6.57
C ASP A 22 -9.15 5.82 5.04
N ILE A 23 -10.28 6.22 4.49
CA ILE A 23 -10.49 6.36 3.04
C ILE A 23 -10.91 7.80 2.73
N PHE A 24 -10.11 8.49 1.91
CA PHE A 24 -10.49 9.78 1.33
C PHE A 24 -11.33 9.55 0.09
N MET A 25 -12.47 10.21 -0.01
CA MET A 25 -13.48 9.96 -1.03
C MET A 25 -13.80 11.24 -1.82
N LEU A 26 -13.85 11.18 -3.14
CA LEU A 26 -14.37 12.26 -3.98
C LEU A 26 -15.89 12.17 -4.09
N GLY A 27 -16.57 13.27 -3.79
CA GLY A 27 -18.00 13.38 -4.01
C GLY A 27 -18.37 13.42 -5.49
N ASN A 28 -19.61 13.00 -5.79
CA ASN A 28 -20.17 13.03 -7.16
C ASN A 28 -20.16 14.43 -7.83
N ASN A 29 -19.96 15.51 -7.07
CA ASN A 29 -19.80 16.86 -7.61
C ASN A 29 -18.37 17.16 -8.13
N GLY A 30 -17.43 16.23 -7.98
CA GLY A 30 -16.05 16.35 -8.45
C GLY A 30 -15.18 17.38 -7.70
N THR A 31 -15.68 17.98 -6.63
CA THR A 31 -15.01 19.12 -5.96
C THR A 31 -14.98 19.02 -4.44
N SER A 32 -15.82 18.15 -3.86
CA SER A 32 -15.85 17.88 -2.41
C SER A 32 -15.12 16.58 -2.09
N ILE A 33 -14.33 16.61 -1.01
CA ILE A 33 -13.64 15.46 -0.47
C ILE A 33 -14.26 15.11 0.88
N TYR A 34 -14.63 13.85 1.04
CA TYR A 34 -15.16 13.29 2.28
C TYR A 34 -14.13 12.34 2.91
N LEU A 35 -14.19 12.18 4.23
CA LEU A 35 -13.38 11.21 4.96
C LEU A 35 -14.27 10.09 5.50
N LEU A 36 -13.93 8.85 5.15
CA LEU A 36 -14.45 7.65 5.80
C LEU A 36 -13.45 7.19 6.83
N LYS A 37 -13.72 7.54 8.09
CA LYS A 37 -12.82 7.27 9.21
C LYS A 37 -12.97 5.84 9.71
N GLY A 38 -11.85 5.14 9.86
CA GLY A 38 -11.73 3.88 10.56
C GLY A 38 -11.79 4.09 12.06
N HIS A 39 -12.55 3.26 12.77
CA HIS A 39 -12.56 3.30 14.23
C HIS A 39 -13.00 1.97 14.83
N SER A 40 -12.75 1.82 16.13
CA SER A 40 -13.27 0.72 16.92
C SER A 40 -14.77 0.91 17.20
N CYS A 41 -15.57 -0.13 16.97
CA CYS A 41 -17.03 -0.14 17.17
C CYS A 41 -17.49 -1.41 17.89
N VAL A 42 -18.60 -1.29 18.63
CA VAL A 42 -19.26 -2.41 19.33
C VAL A 42 -20.58 -2.72 18.66
N ASP A 43 -20.76 -3.95 18.17
CA ASP A 43 -21.99 -4.36 17.50
C ASP A 43 -23.05 -4.78 18.54
N GLY A 44 -24.09 -3.96 18.73
CA GLY A 44 -25.15 -4.17 19.72
C GLY A 44 -26.04 -5.41 19.48
N LYS A 45 -25.80 -6.16 18.40
CA LYS A 45 -26.56 -7.37 18.04
C LYS A 45 -25.97 -8.68 18.56
N THR A 46 -24.80 -8.66 19.19
CA THR A 46 -24.12 -9.89 19.67
C THR A 46 -23.96 -9.84 21.20
N VAL A 47 -24.69 -10.70 21.92
CA VAL A 47 -24.75 -10.74 23.40
C VAL A 47 -23.41 -11.11 24.08
N LEU A 48 -22.37 -11.44 23.30
CA LEU A 48 -21.04 -11.83 23.77
C LEU A 48 -19.93 -10.78 23.50
N THR A 49 -20.28 -9.50 23.29
CA THR A 49 -19.32 -8.41 23.02
C THR A 49 -18.53 -7.91 24.24
N PHE A 50 -18.59 -8.58 25.40
CA PHE A 50 -17.75 -8.21 26.54
C PHE A 50 -16.24 -8.22 26.23
N PHE A 51 -15.79 -8.82 25.12
CA PHE A 51 -14.35 -9.04 24.86
C PHE A 51 -13.86 -8.83 23.40
N GLY A 52 -14.64 -8.19 22.51
CA GLY A 52 -14.16 -7.97 21.13
C GLY A 52 -14.78 -6.75 20.45
N SER A 53 -13.99 -5.68 20.29
CA SER A 53 -14.32 -4.59 19.39
C SER A 53 -14.07 -5.00 17.94
N ARG A 54 -14.99 -4.66 17.02
CA ARG A 54 -14.75 -4.76 15.58
C ARG A 54 -14.27 -3.40 15.07
N ARG A 55 -13.58 -3.38 13.93
CA ARG A 55 -13.32 -2.14 13.21
C ARG A 55 -14.53 -1.80 12.32
N CYS A 56 -14.90 -0.53 12.29
CA CYS A 56 -15.91 0.05 11.41
C CYS A 56 -15.31 1.19 10.60
N LEU A 57 -15.98 1.54 9.50
CA LEU A 57 -15.75 2.76 8.73
C LEU A 57 -17.02 3.61 8.79
N SER A 58 -16.88 4.90 9.08
CA SER A 58 -17.99 5.85 9.21
C SER A 58 -17.65 7.17 8.54
N ILE A 59 -18.62 7.83 7.91
CA ILE A 59 -18.41 9.15 7.31
C ILE A 59 -18.23 10.22 8.39
N VAL A 60 -17.22 11.07 8.24
CA VAL A 60 -17.01 12.22 9.12
C VAL A 60 -17.86 13.39 8.60
N HIS A 61 -18.90 13.76 9.33
CA HIS A 61 -19.86 14.79 8.90
C HIS A 61 -19.25 16.20 8.85
N ASP A 62 -18.35 16.53 9.78
CA ASP A 62 -17.73 17.85 9.90
C ASP A 62 -16.33 17.92 9.24
N PHE A 63 -16.11 17.08 8.22
CA PHE A 63 -14.91 17.15 7.37
C PHE A 63 -15.16 18.10 6.19
N HIS A 64 -14.76 19.36 6.35
CA HIS A 64 -15.01 20.43 5.39
C HIS A 64 -13.84 20.60 4.41
N CYS A 65 -13.88 19.84 3.31
CA CYS A 65 -12.91 19.96 2.23
C CYS A 65 -13.59 20.15 0.88
N HIS A 66 -13.78 21.41 0.48
CA HIS A 66 -14.35 21.77 -0.82
C HIS A 66 -13.38 22.64 -1.61
N LEU A 67 -13.04 22.17 -2.81
CA LEU A 67 -12.14 22.85 -3.74
C LEU A 67 -12.95 23.61 -4.79
N SER A 68 -12.41 24.73 -5.28
CA SER A 68 -13.07 25.53 -6.32
C SER A 68 -13.05 24.87 -7.70
N ASN A 69 -12.09 23.95 -7.90
CA ASN A 69 -11.80 23.31 -9.16
C ASN A 69 -11.92 21.80 -9.00
N ASN A 70 -12.18 21.11 -10.11
CA ASN A 70 -12.31 19.66 -10.14
C ASN A 70 -11.04 18.97 -9.63
N VAL A 71 -11.22 17.99 -8.75
CA VAL A 71 -10.16 17.19 -8.14
C VAL A 71 -9.85 15.99 -9.03
N TYR A 72 -8.58 15.81 -9.39
CA TYR A 72 -8.10 14.68 -10.19
C TYR A 72 -7.48 13.58 -9.33
N ASN A 73 -6.75 13.96 -8.28
CA ASN A 73 -6.03 13.02 -7.42
C ASN A 73 -5.82 13.61 -6.01
N LEU A 74 -5.64 12.75 -5.03
CA LEU A 74 -5.25 13.07 -3.67
C LEU A 74 -4.21 12.05 -3.20
N ILE A 75 -3.19 12.51 -2.50
CA ILE A 75 -2.19 11.66 -1.85
C ILE A 75 -2.14 12.06 -0.38
N ALA A 76 -2.27 11.09 0.53
CA ALA A 76 -2.17 11.31 1.97
C ALA A 76 -0.83 10.79 2.49
N SER A 77 0.02 11.69 3.01
CA SER A 77 1.33 11.35 3.58
C SER A 77 1.88 12.53 4.38
N ASP A 78 2.98 12.36 5.14
CA ASP A 78 3.61 13.44 5.89
C ASP A 78 4.58 14.23 5.00
N PHE A 79 4.13 15.35 4.45
CA PHE A 79 4.93 16.24 3.59
C PHE A 79 5.59 17.38 4.38
N THR A 80 5.12 17.62 5.61
CA THR A 80 5.61 18.71 6.47
C THR A 80 6.64 18.25 7.49
N GLY A 81 6.78 16.94 7.72
CA GLY A 81 7.68 16.36 8.71
C GLY A 81 7.15 16.49 10.15
N HIS A 82 5.85 16.75 10.30
CA HIS A 82 5.21 16.90 11.60
C HIS A 82 4.58 15.60 12.12
N MET A 83 4.81 14.47 11.44
CA MET A 83 4.34 13.14 11.82
C MET A 83 2.81 12.98 11.72
N HIS A 84 2.15 13.86 10.98
CA HIS A 84 0.72 13.80 10.69
C HIS A 84 0.51 13.71 9.18
N GLN A 85 -0.61 13.12 8.75
CA GLN A 85 -0.91 13.06 7.33
C GLN A 85 -1.35 14.42 6.80
N ASP A 86 -0.57 14.97 5.89
CA ASP A 86 -0.96 16.06 5.03
C ASP A 86 -1.63 15.52 3.75
N LEU A 87 -2.38 16.37 3.07
CA LEU A 87 -3.06 16.02 1.82
C LEU A 87 -2.43 16.79 0.64
N LEU A 88 -1.91 16.07 -0.34
CA LEU A 88 -1.45 16.62 -1.61
C LEU A 88 -2.55 16.41 -2.65
N ILE A 89 -3.24 17.49 -3.02
CA ILE A 89 -4.42 17.46 -3.88
C ILE A 89 -4.06 18.02 -5.25
N THR A 90 -4.35 17.25 -6.29
CA THR A 90 -4.21 17.67 -7.69
C THR A 90 -5.57 18.16 -8.18
N VAL A 91 -5.65 19.41 -8.61
CA VAL A 91 -6.88 20.01 -9.15
C VAL A 91 -6.66 20.56 -10.55
N LYS A 92 -7.74 20.69 -11.32
CA LYS A 92 -7.71 21.34 -12.64
C LYS A 92 -7.13 22.75 -12.54
N SER A 93 -6.10 23.07 -13.32
CA SER A 93 -5.58 24.43 -13.37
C SER A 93 -6.55 25.37 -14.06
N THR A 94 -6.56 26.64 -13.63
CA THR A 94 -7.27 27.73 -14.32
C THR A 94 -6.47 28.34 -15.46
N LYS A 95 -5.16 28.05 -15.54
CA LYS A 95 -4.27 28.59 -16.58
C LYS A 95 -4.36 27.75 -17.85
N PHE A 96 -4.40 28.39 -19.01
CA PHE A 96 -4.52 27.70 -20.31
C PHE A 96 -3.35 26.76 -20.67
N LYS A 97 -2.14 27.02 -20.17
CA LYS A 97 -0.93 26.23 -20.52
C LYS A 97 -0.71 25.03 -19.60
N SER A 98 -1.19 25.12 -18.36
CA SER A 98 -0.92 24.15 -17.31
C SER A 98 -2.16 23.29 -17.10
N ARG A 99 -1.99 21.99 -16.87
CA ARG A 99 -3.15 21.09 -16.69
C ARG A 99 -3.63 21.09 -15.26
N TYR A 100 -2.70 21.13 -14.32
CA TYR A 100 -2.98 20.93 -12.90
C TYR A 100 -2.34 22.01 -12.02
N ASP A 101 -3.02 22.30 -10.92
CA ASP A 101 -2.45 22.96 -9.75
C ASP A 101 -2.32 21.92 -8.64
N ILE A 102 -1.17 21.89 -7.95
CA ILE A 102 -0.89 20.99 -6.83
C ILE A 102 -1.01 21.79 -5.53
N ILE A 103 -1.91 21.34 -4.67
CA ILE A 103 -2.27 22.00 -3.42
C ILE A 103 -1.86 21.09 -2.25
N LEU A 104 -1.06 21.62 -1.33
CA LEU A 104 -0.79 20.98 -0.04
C LEU A 104 -1.80 21.49 0.98
N VAL A 105 -2.45 20.59 1.70
CA VAL A 105 -3.29 20.90 2.86
C VAL A 105 -2.64 20.27 4.08
N ASN A 106 -2.22 21.11 5.01
CA ASN A 106 -1.59 20.61 6.23
C ASN A 106 -2.58 19.79 7.07
N GLY A 107 -2.12 18.64 7.53
CA GLY A 107 -2.84 17.71 8.38
C GLY A 107 -3.19 18.26 9.75
N ASN A 108 -3.96 17.48 10.50
CA ASN A 108 -4.31 17.77 11.88
C ASN A 108 -4.45 16.47 12.67
N THR A 109 -4.37 16.56 14.00
CA THR A 109 -4.56 15.39 14.88
C THR A 109 -6.02 15.05 15.15
N THR A 110 -6.96 15.88 14.70
CA THR A 110 -8.39 15.63 14.82
C THR A 110 -9.04 15.70 13.45
N ALA A 111 -9.68 14.60 13.06
CA ALA A 111 -10.53 14.51 11.87
C ALA A 111 -11.85 15.28 12.05
N GLU A 112 -12.37 15.31 13.28
CA GLU A 112 -13.56 16.06 13.68
C GLU A 112 -13.20 17.55 13.68
N GLU A 113 -13.93 18.36 12.91
CA GLU A 113 -13.70 19.80 12.67
C GLU A 113 -12.52 20.16 11.74
N PHE A 114 -12.19 19.31 10.77
CA PHE A 114 -11.17 19.62 9.77
C PHE A 114 -11.69 20.56 8.66
N ASN A 115 -11.00 21.69 8.43
CA ASN A 115 -11.30 22.64 7.35
C ASN A 115 -10.10 22.83 6.42
N CYS A 116 -10.17 22.27 5.21
CA CYS A 116 -9.11 22.40 4.19
C CYS A 116 -8.88 23.85 3.76
N ASN A 117 -9.91 24.71 3.76
CA ASN A 117 -9.79 26.06 3.19
C ASN A 117 -8.84 26.96 3.97
N GLU A 118 -8.69 26.72 5.27
CA GLU A 118 -7.81 27.47 6.17
C GLU A 118 -6.37 26.95 6.17
N ARG A 119 -6.16 25.73 5.63
CA ARG A 119 -4.89 24.99 5.73
C ARG A 119 -4.23 24.74 4.38
N LYS A 120 -4.86 25.14 3.28
CA LYS A 120 -4.38 24.89 1.92
C LYS A 120 -3.36 25.92 1.45
N LYS A 121 -2.32 25.43 0.77
CA LYS A 121 -1.30 26.23 0.07
C LYS A 121 -1.07 25.64 -1.32
N ILE A 122 -1.07 26.47 -2.35
CA ILE A 122 -0.69 26.03 -3.70
C ILE A 122 0.84 25.88 -3.74
N LEU A 123 1.33 24.68 -4.03
CA LEU A 123 2.77 24.40 -4.13
C LEU A 123 3.29 24.53 -5.56
N ILE A 124 2.50 24.09 -6.54
CA ILE A 124 2.83 24.12 -7.98
C ILE A 124 1.57 24.60 -8.70
N ASN A 125 1.70 25.57 -9.62
CA ASN A 125 0.58 26.14 -10.37
C ASN A 125 0.78 26.08 -11.89
N ASN A 126 1.71 25.21 -12.31
CA ASN A 126 2.13 25.01 -13.68
C ASN A 126 2.41 23.52 -13.99
N ALA A 127 1.71 22.59 -13.32
CA ALA A 127 1.92 21.17 -13.48
C ALA A 127 1.28 20.64 -14.78
N LYS A 128 1.99 19.72 -15.44
CA LYS A 128 1.55 19.00 -16.65
C LYS A 128 1.15 17.55 -16.37
N SER A 129 1.72 16.96 -15.32
CA SER A 129 1.41 15.61 -14.85
C SER A 129 0.81 15.65 -13.44
N GLU A 130 0.30 14.51 -13.00
CA GLU A 130 0.02 14.29 -11.58
C GLU A 130 1.34 13.98 -10.83
N PRO A 131 1.43 14.27 -9.52
CA PRO A 131 2.62 13.97 -8.74
C PRO A 131 2.69 12.48 -8.38
N PHE A 132 3.91 11.98 -8.16
CA PHE A 132 4.14 10.74 -7.43
C PHE A 132 5.12 10.99 -6.28
N ILE A 133 4.88 10.33 -5.14
CA ILE A 133 5.67 10.52 -3.92
C ILE A 133 6.90 9.61 -3.87
N LEU A 134 7.88 10.05 -3.09
CA LEU A 134 9.13 9.36 -2.79
C LEU A 134 9.73 9.94 -1.51
N ASP A 135 10.79 9.34 -0.99
CA ASP A 135 11.68 9.96 -0.01
C ASP A 135 13.07 10.05 -0.65
N TYR A 136 13.34 11.17 -1.33
CA TYR A 136 14.52 11.31 -2.19
C TYR A 136 15.80 11.45 -1.35
N ASN A 137 15.71 12.13 -0.21
CA ASN A 137 16.87 12.45 0.62
C ASN A 137 17.05 11.47 1.81
N GLY A 138 16.09 10.55 2.01
CA GLY A 138 16.11 9.58 3.09
C GLY A 138 15.89 10.21 4.46
N ASP A 139 15.03 11.22 4.59
CA ASP A 139 14.74 11.86 5.88
C ASP A 139 13.39 11.45 6.48
N MET A 140 12.71 10.45 5.90
CA MET A 140 11.40 9.92 6.31
C MET A 140 10.25 10.91 6.15
N ILE A 141 10.48 12.04 5.48
CA ILE A 141 9.46 13.01 5.09
C ILE A 141 9.17 12.79 3.60
N SER A 142 7.89 12.81 3.24
CA SER A 142 7.50 12.57 1.85
C SER A 142 7.86 13.77 0.98
N ASP A 143 8.61 13.48 -0.07
CA ASP A 143 8.86 14.34 -1.22
C ASP A 143 7.87 13.97 -2.34
N PHE A 144 7.84 14.76 -3.42
CA PHE A 144 7.19 14.34 -4.65
C PHE A 144 7.88 14.86 -5.91
N ILE A 145 7.68 14.15 -7.01
CA ILE A 145 8.11 14.54 -8.35
C ILE A 145 6.88 14.82 -9.21
N VAL A 146 6.94 15.88 -10.02
CA VAL A 146 5.91 16.27 -10.98
C VAL A 146 6.53 16.88 -12.23
N GLU A 147 5.92 16.68 -13.40
CA GLU A 147 6.29 17.41 -14.61
C GLU A 147 5.66 18.81 -14.59
N THR A 148 6.45 19.84 -14.89
CA THR A 148 5.99 21.23 -14.95
C THR A 148 6.22 21.85 -16.34
N ASP A 149 5.77 23.09 -16.53
CA ASP A 149 6.09 23.86 -17.73
C ASP A 149 7.60 24.05 -17.94
N ASP A 150 8.38 24.14 -16.85
CA ASP A 150 9.79 24.53 -16.86
C ASP A 150 10.75 23.36 -16.61
N CYS A 151 10.27 22.24 -16.07
CA CYS A 151 11.11 21.09 -15.72
C CYS A 151 10.39 19.76 -15.99
N SER A 152 11.11 18.81 -16.61
CA SER A 152 10.60 17.46 -16.91
C SER A 152 10.35 16.61 -15.65
N LEU A 153 11.24 16.72 -14.66
CA LEU A 153 11.11 16.09 -13.34
C LEU A 153 11.40 17.14 -12.26
N GLN A 154 10.38 17.88 -11.86
CA GLN A 154 10.48 18.81 -10.74
C GLN A 154 10.33 18.03 -9.42
N LEU A 155 11.43 17.88 -8.69
CA LEU A 155 11.41 17.42 -7.30
C LEU A 155 10.98 18.56 -6.39
N VAL A 156 10.10 18.26 -5.45
CA VAL A 156 9.68 19.13 -4.36
C VAL A 156 9.99 18.42 -3.05
N LEU A 157 10.93 18.96 -2.28
CA LEU A 157 11.35 18.41 -1.00
C LEU A 157 10.31 18.73 0.10
N GLY A 158 9.93 17.72 0.87
CA GLY A 158 9.13 17.80 2.09
C GLY A 158 9.92 18.40 3.26
N GLY A 159 9.22 18.87 4.29
CA GLY A 159 9.83 19.44 5.51
C GLY A 159 10.55 20.80 5.32
N VAL A 160 10.84 21.21 4.08
CA VAL A 160 11.49 22.49 3.76
C VAL A 160 10.43 23.59 3.63
N THR A 161 10.44 24.55 4.56
CA THR A 161 9.58 25.74 4.50
C THR A 161 10.22 26.82 3.64
N ASP A 162 9.43 27.58 2.88
CA ASP A 162 9.94 28.68 2.03
C ASP A 162 10.72 29.76 2.80
N THR A 163 10.54 29.82 4.13
CA THR A 163 11.21 30.75 5.04
C THR A 163 12.71 30.48 5.22
N THR A 164 13.24 29.32 4.82
CA THR A 164 14.69 29.05 4.88
C THR A 164 15.49 29.73 3.76
N ILE A 165 14.84 30.49 2.86
CA ILE A 165 15.50 31.29 1.83
C ILE A 165 15.62 32.78 2.22
N ASP A 166 14.93 33.26 3.26
CA ASP A 166 14.86 34.70 3.61
C ASP A 166 15.47 35.09 4.98
N THR A 167 16.26 34.24 5.62
CA THR A 167 16.99 34.61 6.86
C THR A 167 18.50 34.39 6.75
N ILE A 168 19.12 35.05 5.77
CA ILE A 168 20.44 35.65 6.00
C ILE A 168 20.20 37.07 6.53
N ASP A 169 20.04 37.21 7.85
CA ASP A 169 20.80 38.20 8.62
C ASP A 169 20.37 38.32 10.09
N HIS A 170 21.41 38.45 10.91
CA HIS A 170 21.48 39.07 12.24
C HIS A 170 21.01 38.30 13.49
N TYR A 171 22.03 37.93 14.29
CA TYR A 171 22.03 37.55 15.71
C TYR A 171 21.61 36.11 16.08
N ASN A 172 22.54 35.16 15.98
CA ASN A 172 23.31 34.64 17.14
C ASN A 172 24.02 33.34 16.76
N ASN A 173 25.22 33.17 17.31
CA ASN A 173 26.09 32.01 17.15
C ASN A 173 25.38 30.70 17.53
N LEU A 174 24.88 29.98 16.53
CA LEU A 174 24.79 28.53 16.56
C LEU A 174 25.86 28.03 15.60
N THR A 175 26.76 27.23 16.13
CA THR A 175 27.83 26.55 15.41
C THR A 175 27.23 25.76 14.25
N ILE A 176 27.35 26.35 13.06
CA ILE A 176 27.11 25.72 11.77
C ILE A 176 28.17 24.64 11.62
N ASP A 177 27.76 23.38 11.76
CA ASP A 177 28.60 22.26 11.36
C ASP A 177 28.68 22.23 9.83
N SER A 178 29.90 22.12 9.33
CA SER A 178 30.32 22.63 8.02
C SER A 178 30.06 21.66 6.85
N ASN A 179 28.84 21.12 6.71
CA ASN A 179 28.48 20.19 5.61
C ASN A 179 27.05 20.29 5.04
N HIS A 180 26.24 21.29 5.41
CA HIS A 180 24.86 21.37 4.91
C HIS A 180 24.71 22.40 3.78
N GLU A 181 24.53 21.91 2.55
CA GLU A 181 24.06 22.73 1.42
C GLU A 181 22.70 23.38 1.75
N PRO A 182 22.45 24.63 1.31
CA PRO A 182 21.14 25.24 1.45
C PRO A 182 20.11 24.47 0.60
N LYS A 183 19.21 23.71 1.24
CA LYS A 183 18.17 22.91 0.57
C LYS A 183 17.12 23.83 -0.07
N ASN A 184 17.29 24.15 -1.36
CA ASN A 184 16.20 24.72 -2.16
C ASN A 184 15.06 23.70 -2.23
N ARG A 185 13.84 24.07 -1.83
CA ARG A 185 12.66 23.17 -1.84
C ARG A 185 12.39 22.57 -3.21
N TYR A 186 12.63 23.36 -4.26
CA TYR A 186 12.34 23.00 -5.64
C TYR A 186 13.65 22.68 -6.38
N VAL A 187 13.82 21.43 -6.80
CA VAL A 187 14.99 20.96 -7.54
C VAL A 187 14.57 20.36 -8.88
N CYS A 188 15.15 20.84 -9.99
CA CYS A 188 14.88 20.26 -11.30
C CYS A 188 15.86 19.11 -11.58
N LEU A 189 15.33 17.88 -11.71
CA LEU A 189 16.09 16.66 -11.95
C LEU A 189 16.16 16.29 -13.44
N SER A 190 16.12 17.28 -14.34
CA SER A 190 16.10 17.03 -15.79
C SER A 190 17.33 16.28 -16.32
N ASN A 191 18.45 16.33 -15.60
CA ASN A 191 19.69 15.63 -15.96
C ASN A 191 19.74 14.18 -15.45
N LEU A 192 18.79 13.79 -14.59
CA LEU A 192 18.74 12.45 -14.01
C LEU A 192 18.16 11.42 -14.99
N THR A 193 17.25 11.87 -15.86
CA THR A 193 16.51 11.05 -16.81
C THR A 193 16.77 11.48 -18.25
N LYS A 194 16.68 10.54 -19.20
CA LYS A 194 16.60 10.85 -20.64
C LYS A 194 15.18 11.17 -21.10
N ILE A 195 14.17 10.79 -20.31
CA ILE A 195 12.76 11.01 -20.60
C ILE A 195 12.44 12.50 -20.42
N LYS A 196 12.09 13.16 -21.52
CA LYS A 196 11.81 14.60 -21.54
C LYS A 196 10.41 14.95 -21.03
N HIS A 197 9.46 14.04 -21.18
CA HIS A 197 8.06 14.20 -20.82
C HIS A 197 7.54 12.90 -20.25
N LEU A 198 6.83 12.99 -19.13
CA LEU A 198 6.14 11.84 -18.56
C LEU A 198 4.99 11.43 -19.49
N ALA A 199 4.65 10.15 -19.48
CA ALA A 199 3.46 9.68 -20.15
C ALA A 199 2.20 10.35 -19.59
N HIS A 200 1.14 10.39 -20.38
CA HIS A 200 -0.14 10.90 -19.94
C HIS A 200 -1.25 9.90 -20.29
N PRO A 201 -1.74 9.11 -19.32
CA PRO A 201 -1.26 9.00 -17.93
C PRO A 201 0.09 8.28 -17.79
N HIS A 202 0.85 8.56 -16.72
CA HIS A 202 2.08 7.84 -16.36
C HIS A 202 1.87 6.96 -15.12
N ALA A 203 2.74 5.97 -14.96
CA ALA A 203 2.78 5.10 -13.79
C ALA A 203 4.17 5.12 -13.12
N SER A 204 4.89 6.24 -13.20
CA SER A 204 6.16 6.43 -12.49
C SER A 204 6.03 6.11 -11.01
N GLY A 205 7.09 5.57 -10.41
CA GLY A 205 7.05 5.07 -9.03
C GLY A 205 8.40 5.04 -8.34
N PHE A 206 8.34 4.74 -7.05
CA PHE A 206 9.48 4.66 -6.14
C PHE A 206 9.49 3.29 -5.45
N LEU A 207 10.37 2.40 -5.90
CA LEU A 207 10.45 1.01 -5.46
C LEU A 207 11.82 0.42 -5.81
N ASN A 208 12.22 -0.67 -5.16
CA ASN A 208 13.41 -1.40 -5.56
C ASN A 208 13.19 -2.07 -6.93
N LEU A 209 13.99 -1.68 -7.92
CA LEU A 209 13.95 -2.22 -9.29
C LEU A 209 15.00 -3.32 -9.49
N ASN A 210 15.92 -3.48 -8.54
CA ASN A 210 16.86 -4.59 -8.46
C ASN A 210 16.24 -5.79 -7.74
N SER A 211 17.03 -6.86 -7.62
CA SER A 211 16.69 -7.97 -6.73
C SER A 211 17.06 -7.62 -5.29
N TYR A 212 16.26 -8.06 -4.32
CA TYR A 212 16.56 -7.95 -2.89
C TYR A 212 17.95 -8.49 -2.51
N LEU A 213 18.50 -9.41 -3.31
CA LEU A 213 19.83 -10.02 -3.14
C LEU A 213 20.98 -9.05 -3.40
N ILE A 214 20.76 -8.04 -4.25
CA ILE A 214 21.77 -7.02 -4.58
C ILE A 214 21.74 -5.96 -3.47
N ASP A 215 20.59 -5.32 -3.33
CA ASP A 215 20.27 -4.39 -2.27
C ASP A 215 18.75 -4.34 -2.07
N MET A 216 18.32 -3.65 -1.01
CA MET A 216 16.90 -3.38 -0.75
C MET A 216 16.60 -1.89 -0.88
N THR A 217 17.38 -1.15 -1.68
CA THR A 217 17.20 0.30 -1.81
C THR A 217 16.12 0.64 -2.82
N SER A 218 15.38 1.72 -2.54
CA SER A 218 14.31 2.17 -3.41
C SER A 218 14.89 2.98 -4.57
N ASP A 219 14.55 2.59 -5.78
CA ASP A 219 14.94 3.19 -7.04
C ASP A 219 13.79 4.01 -7.64
N LEU A 220 14.05 4.70 -8.74
CA LEU A 220 13.03 5.45 -9.48
C LEU A 220 12.70 4.78 -10.80
N PHE A 221 11.42 4.49 -10.98
CA PHE A 221 10.84 4.13 -12.28
C PHE A 221 10.24 5.37 -12.92
N ILE A 222 10.77 5.78 -14.08
CA ILE A 222 10.26 6.92 -14.85
C ILE A 222 9.54 6.41 -16.09
N ASN A 223 8.24 6.71 -16.19
CA ASN A 223 7.39 6.25 -17.28
C ASN A 223 7.18 7.37 -18.33
N GLY A 224 7.74 7.16 -19.53
CA GLY A 224 7.57 8.02 -20.69
C GLY A 224 6.57 7.46 -21.70
N GLN A 225 6.30 8.23 -22.76
CA GLN A 225 5.20 7.89 -23.69
C GLN A 225 5.44 6.64 -24.53
N ASN A 226 6.69 6.28 -24.85
CA ASN A 226 7.02 5.07 -25.63
C ASN A 226 8.14 4.24 -25.00
N GLU A 227 8.80 4.81 -24.01
CA GLU A 227 9.98 4.28 -23.34
C GLU A 227 9.84 4.52 -21.84
N PHE A 228 10.58 3.75 -21.06
CA PHE A 228 10.67 3.87 -19.62
C PHE A 228 12.10 3.72 -19.17
N GLU A 229 12.40 4.24 -17.99
CA GLU A 229 13.76 4.29 -17.47
C GLU A 229 13.82 3.84 -16.02
N TYR A 230 14.84 3.03 -15.72
CA TYR A 230 15.18 2.61 -14.36
C TYR A 230 16.38 3.43 -13.87
N ILE A 231 16.17 4.16 -12.77
CA ILE A 231 17.17 5.06 -12.18
C ILE A 231 17.51 4.51 -10.80
N TYR A 232 18.67 3.86 -10.72
CA TYR A 232 19.11 3.17 -9.52
C TYR A 232 19.67 4.13 -8.47
N ASN A 233 19.35 3.86 -7.20
CA ASN A 233 19.95 4.54 -6.06
C ASN A 233 21.10 3.72 -5.49
N ILE A 234 22.33 4.16 -5.68
CA ILE A 234 23.48 3.46 -5.12
C ILE A 234 23.73 3.97 -3.69
N PRO A 235 23.75 3.10 -2.65
CA PRO A 235 24.07 3.50 -1.30
C PRO A 235 25.34 4.35 -1.23
N GLN A 236 25.30 5.45 -0.47
CA GLN A 236 26.38 6.45 -0.35
C GLN A 236 26.65 7.33 -1.59
N GLU A 237 26.16 6.97 -2.77
CA GLU A 237 26.33 7.76 -4.00
C GLU A 237 25.05 8.52 -4.39
N GLY A 238 23.88 7.96 -4.08
CA GLY A 238 22.57 8.49 -4.45
C GLY A 238 22.08 7.98 -5.81
N PHE A 239 21.02 8.61 -6.32
CA PHE A 239 20.44 8.30 -7.62
C PHE A 239 21.42 8.59 -8.76
N GLN A 240 21.70 7.57 -9.56
CA GLN A 240 22.65 7.67 -10.66
C GLN A 240 21.98 8.14 -11.94
N PRO A 241 22.49 9.19 -12.61
CA PRO A 241 21.98 9.62 -13.89
C PRO A 241 22.31 8.58 -14.96
N ASN A 242 21.33 8.24 -15.79
CA ASN A 242 21.54 7.29 -16.89
C ASN A 242 22.24 7.96 -18.10
N GLN A 243 23.53 8.27 -17.96
CA GLN A 243 24.28 8.98 -19.01
C GLN A 243 24.42 8.14 -20.30
N ASN A 244 24.62 6.83 -20.16
CA ASN A 244 24.86 5.93 -21.30
C ASN A 244 23.57 5.43 -21.96
N GLY A 245 22.41 5.54 -21.30
CA GLY A 245 21.13 5.03 -21.81
C GLY A 245 20.97 3.52 -21.63
N GLU A 246 21.81 2.89 -20.81
CA GLU A 246 21.80 1.44 -20.57
C GLU A 246 20.51 1.00 -19.86
N ASN A 247 19.92 1.88 -19.05
CA ASN A 247 18.69 1.60 -18.31
C ASN A 247 17.43 2.21 -18.96
N LEU A 248 17.51 2.55 -20.25
CA LEU A 248 16.38 3.09 -21.03
C LEU A 248 15.83 1.98 -21.92
N TYR A 249 14.56 1.64 -21.71
CA TYR A 249 13.91 0.52 -22.37
C TYR A 249 12.66 0.97 -23.12
N SER A 250 12.29 0.23 -24.16
CA SER A 250 11.07 0.48 -24.93
C SER A 250 9.90 -0.37 -24.42
N PHE A 251 8.71 0.20 -24.43
CA PHE A 251 7.48 -0.59 -24.27
C PHE A 251 7.29 -1.56 -25.46
N PRO A 252 6.43 -2.59 -25.34
CA PRO A 252 6.21 -3.56 -26.41
C PRO A 252 5.72 -2.86 -27.68
N THR A 253 6.49 -2.97 -28.77
CA THR A 253 6.17 -2.32 -30.06
C THR A 253 5.02 -2.98 -30.81
N ILE A 254 4.73 -4.24 -30.48
CA ILE A 254 3.63 -5.01 -31.05
C ILE A 254 2.26 -4.51 -30.56
N ALA A 255 2.22 -3.84 -29.41
CA ALA A 255 0.98 -3.36 -28.81
C ALA A 255 0.61 -1.98 -29.35
N SER A 256 -0.64 -1.82 -29.80
CA SER A 256 -1.18 -0.54 -30.26
C SER A 256 -1.52 0.40 -29.11
N ILE A 257 -1.99 -0.18 -27.99
CA ILE A 257 -2.40 0.50 -26.77
C ILE A 257 -1.95 -0.30 -25.55
N ARG A 258 -1.72 0.40 -24.44
CA ARG A 258 -1.22 -0.18 -23.19
C ARG A 258 -1.82 0.50 -21.97
N GLY A 259 -1.90 -0.24 -20.87
CA GLY A 259 -2.31 0.21 -19.55
C GLY A 259 -1.14 0.81 -18.76
N GLN A 260 -1.31 0.87 -17.45
CA GLN A 260 -0.25 1.28 -16.53
C GLN A 260 0.72 0.14 -16.20
N SER A 261 1.97 0.52 -15.98
CA SER A 261 3.01 -0.34 -15.40
C SER A 261 2.63 -0.72 -13.97
N SER A 262 2.80 -1.99 -13.62
CA SER A 262 2.63 -2.53 -12.27
C SER A 262 3.85 -3.37 -11.90
N PHE A 263 4.14 -3.53 -10.62
CA PHE A 263 5.32 -4.25 -10.13
C PHE A 263 4.93 -5.33 -9.13
N VAL A 264 5.40 -6.56 -9.33
CA VAL A 264 5.04 -7.70 -8.50
C VAL A 264 6.16 -8.73 -8.45
N ASP A 265 6.37 -9.38 -7.31
CA ASP A 265 7.20 -10.58 -7.23
C ASP A 265 6.41 -11.78 -7.75
N LEU A 266 6.68 -12.17 -9.00
CA LEU A 266 5.82 -13.12 -9.71
C LEU A 266 6.03 -14.54 -9.22
N ASN A 267 7.26 -14.93 -8.92
CA ASN A 267 7.69 -16.31 -8.68
C ASN A 267 8.36 -16.52 -7.30
N TYR A 268 8.22 -15.56 -6.38
CA TYR A 268 8.77 -15.64 -5.02
C TYR A 268 10.30 -15.61 -5.01
N ASP A 269 10.95 -14.89 -5.93
CA ASP A 269 12.42 -14.79 -6.00
C ASP A 269 12.99 -13.47 -5.44
N GLY A 270 12.09 -12.60 -4.95
CA GLY A 270 12.40 -11.33 -4.32
C GLY A 270 12.84 -10.25 -5.30
N LYS A 271 12.59 -10.43 -6.59
CA LYS A 271 12.63 -9.39 -7.63
C LYS A 271 11.20 -8.94 -7.92
N LEU A 272 11.01 -7.65 -8.18
CA LEU A 272 9.73 -7.12 -8.61
C LEU A 272 9.69 -7.03 -10.14
N GLU A 273 8.99 -7.95 -10.79
CA GLU A 273 8.73 -7.94 -12.23
C GLU A 273 7.84 -6.77 -12.64
N HIS A 274 8.17 -6.14 -13.77
CA HIS A 274 7.38 -5.09 -14.38
C HIS A 274 6.33 -5.69 -15.33
N LEU A 275 5.06 -5.53 -14.98
CA LEU A 275 3.90 -5.96 -15.75
C LEU A 275 3.23 -4.79 -16.48
N ILE A 276 2.65 -5.08 -17.65
CA ILE A 276 1.83 -4.11 -18.39
C ILE A 276 0.66 -4.77 -19.15
N PRO A 277 -0.59 -4.32 -18.94
CA PRO A 277 -1.72 -4.71 -19.77
C PRO A 277 -1.60 -4.11 -21.16
N VAL A 278 -1.86 -4.88 -22.21
CA VAL A 278 -1.75 -4.45 -23.60
C VAL A 278 -2.89 -4.96 -24.46
N CYS A 279 -3.10 -4.29 -25.59
CA CYS A 279 -3.83 -4.86 -26.70
C CYS A 279 -2.87 -5.19 -27.85
N LEU A 280 -2.90 -6.44 -28.31
CA LEU A 280 -2.04 -6.90 -29.42
C LEU A 280 -2.61 -6.59 -30.81
N ASP A 281 -3.87 -6.14 -30.89
CA ASP A 281 -4.46 -5.76 -32.17
C ASP A 281 -3.88 -4.44 -32.67
N SER A 282 -3.19 -4.45 -33.80
CA SER A 282 -2.55 -3.27 -34.38
C SER A 282 -3.52 -2.12 -34.69
N ASP A 283 -4.78 -2.46 -34.99
CA ASP A 283 -5.80 -1.51 -35.44
C ASP A 283 -6.70 -1.00 -34.29
N ALA A 284 -6.54 -1.53 -33.07
CA ALA A 284 -7.35 -1.13 -31.93
C ALA A 284 -7.00 0.31 -31.50
N LYS A 285 -8.02 1.16 -31.39
CA LYS A 285 -7.88 2.56 -30.93
C LYS A 285 -8.19 2.76 -29.45
N SER A 286 -8.79 1.74 -28.83
CA SER A 286 -9.22 1.75 -27.43
C SER A 286 -9.32 0.32 -26.93
N PHE A 287 -9.16 0.14 -25.62
CA PHE A 287 -9.20 -1.17 -24.99
C PHE A 287 -10.55 -1.90 -25.17
N ALA A 288 -11.66 -1.15 -25.25
CA ALA A 288 -13.00 -1.70 -25.55
C ALA A 288 -13.08 -2.44 -26.91
N GLN A 289 -12.29 -2.00 -27.90
CA GLN A 289 -12.26 -2.57 -29.25
C GLN A 289 -11.26 -3.73 -29.38
N CYS A 290 -10.49 -3.98 -28.33
CA CYS A 290 -9.46 -5.00 -28.32
C CYS A 290 -10.08 -6.39 -28.31
N LYS A 291 -9.65 -7.24 -29.25
CA LYS A 291 -10.01 -8.65 -29.39
C LYS A 291 -8.91 -9.56 -28.86
N GLN A 292 -7.67 -9.07 -28.83
CA GLN A 292 -6.50 -9.78 -28.29
C GLN A 292 -5.90 -9.03 -27.09
N PRO A 293 -6.62 -8.97 -25.96
CA PRO A 293 -6.05 -8.47 -24.72
C PRO A 293 -4.93 -9.39 -24.25
N ASN A 294 -3.86 -8.81 -23.70
CA ASN A 294 -2.79 -9.59 -23.10
C ASN A 294 -2.21 -8.84 -21.89
N LEU A 295 -1.51 -9.56 -21.03
CA LEU A 295 -0.72 -9.02 -19.94
C LEU A 295 0.72 -9.49 -20.16
N MET A 296 1.65 -8.53 -20.24
CA MET A 296 3.05 -8.81 -20.53
C MET A 296 3.94 -8.49 -19.34
N VAL A 297 5.00 -9.26 -19.17
CA VAL A 297 6.08 -9.06 -18.20
C VAL A 297 7.37 -8.69 -18.92
N PHE A 298 8.11 -7.74 -18.36
CA PHE A 298 9.42 -7.33 -18.86
C PHE A 298 10.51 -8.17 -18.21
N ASP A 299 11.32 -8.83 -19.04
CA ASP A 299 12.54 -9.50 -18.59
C ASP A 299 13.72 -8.55 -18.73
N MET A 300 14.28 -8.13 -17.60
CA MET A 300 15.44 -7.23 -17.59
C MET A 300 16.71 -7.84 -18.19
N ASP A 301 16.87 -9.16 -18.13
CA ASP A 301 18.11 -9.82 -18.58
C ASP A 301 18.18 -9.88 -20.11
N THR A 302 17.03 -10.09 -20.75
CA THR A 302 16.91 -10.12 -22.22
C THR A 302 16.54 -8.76 -22.81
N GLY A 303 15.87 -7.90 -22.04
CA GLY A 303 15.29 -6.64 -22.52
C GLY A 303 14.02 -6.84 -23.35
N ASP A 304 13.41 -8.02 -23.28
CA ASP A 304 12.24 -8.42 -24.06
C ASP A 304 10.97 -8.53 -23.18
N TRP A 305 9.82 -8.55 -23.85
CA TRP A 305 8.50 -8.66 -23.22
C TRP A 305 7.85 -10.01 -23.50
N PHE A 306 7.33 -10.67 -22.46
CA PHE A 306 6.74 -12.00 -22.54
C PHE A 306 5.28 -12.01 -22.07
N SER A 307 4.46 -12.86 -22.67
CA SER A 307 3.06 -13.06 -22.25
C SER A 307 3.00 -13.84 -20.94
N ILE A 308 2.25 -13.35 -19.95
CA ILE A 308 1.95 -14.09 -18.72
C ILE A 308 0.44 -14.29 -18.50
N LEU A 309 -0.35 -14.07 -19.54
CA LEU A 309 -1.76 -14.47 -19.61
C LEU A 309 -1.91 -15.65 -20.57
N ASN A 310 -2.89 -16.53 -20.31
CA ASN A 310 -3.20 -17.60 -21.24
C ASN A 310 -3.95 -17.05 -22.47
N THR A 311 -3.27 -17.02 -23.63
CA THR A 311 -3.82 -16.49 -24.88
C THR A 311 -4.35 -17.58 -25.84
N THR A 312 -4.45 -18.84 -25.41
CA THR A 312 -4.94 -19.93 -26.29
C THR A 312 -6.41 -19.79 -26.64
N GLU A 313 -7.20 -19.24 -25.72
CA GLU A 313 -8.62 -18.97 -25.87
C GLU A 313 -8.90 -17.49 -25.58
N PRO A 314 -10.00 -16.92 -26.10
CA PRO A 314 -10.41 -15.56 -25.74
C PRO A 314 -10.60 -15.42 -24.22
N LEU A 315 -10.19 -14.28 -23.66
CA LEU A 315 -10.35 -13.99 -22.25
C LEU A 315 -11.84 -14.03 -21.85
N GLY A 316 -12.16 -14.76 -20.78
CA GLY A 316 -13.52 -14.93 -20.28
C GLY A 316 -14.31 -16.11 -20.88
N THR A 317 -13.68 -16.94 -21.74
CA THR A 317 -14.33 -18.12 -22.35
C THR A 317 -14.91 -19.07 -21.30
N GLU A 318 -14.23 -19.27 -20.16
CA GLU A 318 -14.71 -20.11 -19.05
C GLU A 318 -16.02 -19.61 -18.42
N PHE A 319 -16.31 -18.31 -18.54
CA PHE A 319 -17.55 -17.67 -18.09
C PHE A 319 -18.58 -17.50 -19.22
N ASN A 320 -18.33 -18.09 -20.40
CA ASN A 320 -19.09 -17.85 -21.64
C ASN A 320 -19.15 -16.36 -22.05
N ARG A 321 -18.11 -15.58 -21.74
CA ARG A 321 -18.00 -14.14 -22.06
C ARG A 321 -16.85 -13.87 -23.03
N THR A 322 -16.80 -12.65 -23.55
CA THR A 322 -15.65 -12.15 -24.30
C THR A 322 -15.21 -10.85 -23.67
N LEU A 323 -14.15 -10.93 -22.88
CA LEU A 323 -13.69 -9.87 -22.00
C LEU A 323 -12.41 -9.24 -22.55
N THR A 324 -12.22 -7.96 -22.26
CA THR A 324 -10.98 -7.23 -22.52
C THR A 324 -10.71 -6.25 -21.38
N PHE A 325 -9.46 -5.82 -21.20
CA PHE A 325 -9.16 -4.71 -20.30
C PHE A 325 -9.91 -3.44 -20.73
N ILE A 326 -10.04 -2.46 -19.85
CA ILE A 326 -10.76 -1.21 -20.16
C ILE A 326 -10.26 -0.02 -19.33
N ASP A 327 -10.08 1.14 -19.97
CA ASP A 327 -9.92 2.42 -19.30
C ASP A 327 -11.28 2.91 -18.78
N SER A 328 -11.30 3.51 -17.60
CA SER A 328 -12.54 4.02 -17.00
C SER A 328 -12.67 5.52 -17.17
N ARG A 329 -13.88 5.99 -17.48
CA ARG A 329 -14.20 7.42 -17.57
C ARG A 329 -15.47 7.73 -16.81
N PHE A 330 -15.42 8.76 -15.99
CA PHE A 330 -16.56 9.20 -15.18
C PHE A 330 -16.41 10.66 -14.75
N CYS A 331 -17.48 11.23 -14.17
CA CYS A 331 -17.55 12.66 -13.81
C CYS A 331 -17.25 13.63 -14.98
N ASP A 332 -17.36 13.20 -16.24
CA ASP A 332 -17.05 13.93 -17.48
C ASP A 332 -15.57 14.37 -17.69
N TYR A 333 -14.70 14.28 -16.67
CA TYR A 333 -13.32 14.75 -16.76
C TYR A 333 -12.27 13.79 -16.20
N ILE A 334 -12.68 12.74 -15.49
CA ILE A 334 -11.76 11.75 -14.89
C ILE A 334 -11.60 10.62 -15.90
N GLU A 335 -10.35 10.36 -16.27
CA GLU A 335 -9.96 9.22 -17.11
C GLU A 335 -8.93 8.41 -16.32
N ILE A 336 -9.29 7.18 -15.95
CA ILE A 336 -8.42 6.24 -15.25
C ILE A 336 -7.94 5.20 -16.26
N PRO A 337 -6.62 5.06 -16.47
CA PRO A 337 -6.09 4.04 -17.35
C PRO A 337 -6.34 2.63 -16.80
N VAL A 338 -6.16 1.62 -17.65
CA VAL A 338 -6.13 0.21 -17.21
C VAL A 338 -5.07 0.06 -16.11
N THR A 339 -5.51 -0.27 -14.90
CA THR A 339 -4.68 -0.36 -13.70
C THR A 339 -4.89 -1.72 -13.05
N LEU A 340 -3.81 -2.30 -12.53
CA LEU A 340 -3.85 -3.56 -11.78
C LEU A 340 -3.67 -3.26 -10.29
N HIS A 341 -4.65 -3.63 -9.48
CA HIS A 341 -4.53 -3.50 -8.03
C HIS A 341 -3.95 -4.80 -7.47
N ILE A 342 -2.65 -4.76 -7.21
CA ILE A 342 -1.87 -5.93 -6.76
C ILE A 342 -2.12 -6.20 -5.28
N GLY A 343 -2.26 -7.47 -4.94
CA GLY A 343 -2.33 -7.96 -3.57
C GLY A 343 -2.53 -9.47 -3.57
N ASP A 344 -2.08 -10.16 -2.52
CA ASP A 344 -2.32 -11.59 -2.36
C ASP A 344 -3.77 -11.81 -1.88
N ILE A 345 -4.65 -12.21 -2.79
CA ILE A 345 -6.12 -12.22 -2.58
C ILE A 345 -6.56 -13.58 -2.04
N ASP A 346 -5.92 -14.67 -2.46
CA ASP A 346 -6.20 -16.03 -1.99
C ASP A 346 -5.28 -16.50 -0.86
N TYR A 347 -4.28 -15.69 -0.49
CA TYR A 347 -3.32 -15.89 0.59
C TYR A 347 -2.35 -17.06 0.34
N ASP A 348 -2.09 -17.42 -0.91
CA ASP A 348 -1.19 -18.53 -1.27
C ASP A 348 0.31 -18.16 -1.19
N GLY A 349 0.63 -16.87 -0.98
CA GLY A 349 1.99 -16.33 -0.89
C GLY A 349 2.49 -15.68 -2.18
N TYR A 350 1.74 -15.80 -3.29
CA TYR A 350 2.03 -15.18 -4.57
C TYR A 350 1.04 -14.05 -4.82
N PRO A 351 1.49 -12.82 -5.14
CA PRO A 351 0.54 -11.73 -5.30
C PRO A 351 -0.33 -11.89 -6.55
N ASP A 352 -1.62 -11.63 -6.36
CA ASP A 352 -2.67 -11.62 -7.37
C ASP A 352 -2.96 -10.19 -7.81
N PHE A 353 -4.01 -9.99 -8.62
CA PHE A 353 -4.55 -8.66 -8.83
C PHE A 353 -6.05 -8.60 -9.09
N ALA A 354 -6.63 -7.45 -8.78
CA ALA A 354 -7.97 -7.07 -9.18
C ALA A 354 -7.93 -5.94 -10.23
N THR A 355 -8.86 -5.98 -11.19
CA THR A 355 -8.98 -4.97 -12.24
C THR A 355 -10.42 -4.89 -12.77
N ILE A 356 -10.65 -4.07 -13.79
CA ILE A 356 -11.93 -3.92 -14.49
C ILE A 356 -11.79 -4.51 -15.89
N LEU A 357 -12.80 -5.28 -16.29
CA LEU A 357 -12.91 -5.79 -17.65
C LEU A 357 -14.16 -5.24 -18.32
N PHE A 358 -14.10 -5.08 -19.64
CA PHE A 358 -15.24 -4.78 -20.49
C PHE A 358 -15.73 -6.07 -21.16
N ASP A 359 -17.00 -6.37 -20.97
CA ASP A 359 -17.68 -7.47 -21.65
C ASP A 359 -18.22 -6.99 -22.99
N GLN A 360 -17.62 -7.49 -24.07
CA GLN A 360 -17.99 -7.13 -25.44
C GLN A 360 -19.37 -7.62 -25.84
N GLN A 361 -19.95 -8.58 -25.11
CA GLN A 361 -21.27 -9.13 -25.42
C GLN A 361 -22.40 -8.32 -24.77
N THR A 362 -22.22 -7.87 -23.54
CA THR A 362 -23.20 -7.05 -22.81
C THR A 362 -22.96 -5.56 -22.92
N GLU A 363 -21.79 -5.14 -23.41
CA GLU A 363 -21.32 -3.76 -23.43
C GLU A 363 -21.24 -3.13 -22.02
N GLN A 364 -20.98 -3.95 -21.01
CA GLN A 364 -20.87 -3.53 -19.62
C GLN A 364 -19.47 -3.77 -19.07
N THR A 365 -19.12 -3.00 -18.04
CA THR A 365 -17.89 -3.19 -17.28
C THR A 365 -18.14 -3.97 -16.00
N VAL A 366 -17.25 -4.90 -15.69
CA VAL A 366 -17.32 -5.79 -14.53
C VAL A 366 -16.01 -5.76 -13.74
N ALA A 367 -16.08 -6.00 -12.43
CA ALA A 367 -14.90 -6.26 -11.62
C ALA A 367 -14.36 -7.67 -11.89
N ALA A 368 -13.04 -7.84 -11.86
CA ALA A 368 -12.40 -9.12 -12.10
C ALA A 368 -11.22 -9.35 -11.15
N ILE A 369 -10.98 -10.61 -10.80
CA ILE A 369 -9.81 -11.07 -10.05
C ILE A 369 -9.05 -12.07 -10.91
N PHE A 370 -7.74 -11.87 -10.99
CA PHE A 370 -6.80 -12.79 -11.60
C PHE A 370 -5.89 -13.35 -10.54
N LEU A 371 -5.81 -14.67 -10.46
CA LEU A 371 -4.91 -15.35 -9.55
C LEU A 371 -3.61 -15.70 -10.26
N ASN A 372 -2.50 -15.54 -9.55
CA ASN A 372 -1.19 -15.98 -10.00
C ASN A 372 -1.08 -17.50 -9.83
N LYS A 373 -1.01 -18.27 -10.91
CA LYS A 373 -1.00 -19.74 -10.87
C LYS A 373 0.24 -20.33 -11.54
N MET A 374 0.69 -21.47 -11.02
CA MET A 374 1.76 -22.25 -11.62
C MET A 374 1.29 -22.88 -12.95
N ILE A 375 2.19 -22.92 -13.95
CA ILE A 375 1.92 -23.56 -15.24
C ILE A 375 2.35 -25.03 -15.20
N ASP A 376 1.45 -25.94 -15.59
CA ASP A 376 1.77 -27.33 -15.91
C ASP A 376 2.19 -27.44 -17.39
N GLY A 377 3.49 -27.51 -17.70
CA GLY A 377 3.94 -27.73 -19.09
C GLY A 377 5.24 -27.06 -19.49
N GLU A 378 5.31 -26.52 -20.72
CA GLU A 378 6.45 -25.71 -21.17
C GLU A 378 6.57 -24.46 -20.30
N LYS A 379 7.64 -24.45 -19.52
CA LYS A 379 7.94 -23.47 -18.49
C LYS A 379 8.40 -22.16 -19.14
N ASN A 380 7.68 -21.07 -18.89
CA ASN A 380 8.26 -19.73 -19.06
C ASN A 380 9.31 -19.48 -17.96
N THR A 381 10.05 -18.36 -18.05
CA THR A 381 11.12 -18.01 -17.08
C THR A 381 10.65 -18.09 -15.62
N TRP A 382 9.41 -17.67 -15.36
CA TRP A 382 8.83 -17.57 -14.01
C TRP A 382 8.04 -18.82 -13.57
N ASN A 383 7.78 -19.78 -14.46
CA ASN A 383 6.88 -20.93 -14.29
C ASN A 383 5.43 -20.58 -13.89
N ARG A 384 5.00 -19.33 -14.06
CA ARG A 384 3.71 -18.83 -13.59
C ARG A 384 3.02 -17.93 -14.63
N ILE A 385 1.69 -17.88 -14.54
CA ILE A 385 0.80 -17.01 -15.32
C ILE A 385 -0.31 -16.47 -14.43
N PHE A 386 -0.97 -15.42 -14.88
CA PHE A 386 -2.22 -14.98 -14.30
C PHE A 386 -3.41 -15.62 -15.02
N GLN A 387 -4.30 -16.23 -14.25
CA GLN A 387 -5.55 -16.80 -14.74
C GLN A 387 -6.73 -16.01 -14.17
N LEU A 388 -7.69 -15.66 -15.01
CA LEU A 388 -8.96 -15.08 -14.56
C LEU A 388 -9.67 -16.12 -13.69
N ASP A 389 -10.04 -15.74 -12.46
CA ASP A 389 -10.62 -16.68 -11.49
C ASP A 389 -12.04 -16.26 -11.09
N TRP A 390 -12.32 -14.95 -11.10
CA TRP A 390 -13.62 -14.43 -10.74
C TRP A 390 -14.00 -13.19 -11.55
N ILE A 391 -15.29 -13.10 -11.90
CA ILE A 391 -15.94 -11.90 -12.43
C ILE A 391 -17.15 -11.53 -11.57
N GLY A 392 -17.34 -10.24 -11.34
CA GLY A 392 -18.47 -9.72 -10.57
C GLY A 392 -19.78 -9.74 -11.36
N GLU A 393 -20.50 -10.86 -11.34
CA GLU A 393 -21.77 -11.02 -12.05
C GLU A 393 -22.87 -10.02 -11.63
N TYR A 394 -22.79 -9.47 -10.41
CA TYR A 394 -23.76 -8.50 -9.88
C TYR A 394 -23.27 -7.05 -9.93
N THR A 395 -22.07 -6.81 -10.44
CA THR A 395 -21.45 -5.49 -10.52
C THR A 395 -21.43 -5.05 -11.97
N GLU A 396 -22.55 -4.50 -12.44
CA GLU A 396 -22.62 -3.88 -13.77
C GLU A 396 -22.19 -2.41 -13.68
N ASN A 397 -21.61 -1.90 -14.78
CA ASN A 397 -21.10 -0.52 -14.88
C ASN A 397 -20.06 -0.18 -13.81
N VAL A 398 -19.12 -1.10 -13.57
CA VAL A 398 -17.98 -0.87 -12.68
C VAL A 398 -17.06 0.19 -13.28
N ARG A 399 -16.73 1.21 -12.49
CA ARG A 399 -15.83 2.31 -12.87
C ARG A 399 -14.50 2.29 -12.13
N MET A 400 -14.42 1.64 -10.99
CA MET A 400 -13.20 1.54 -10.20
C MET A 400 -13.24 0.28 -9.34
N VAL A 401 -12.09 -0.37 -9.19
CA VAL A 401 -11.85 -1.43 -8.21
C VAL A 401 -10.59 -1.03 -7.45
N SER A 402 -10.48 -1.41 -6.18
CA SER A 402 -9.23 -1.34 -5.42
C SER A 402 -9.27 -2.34 -4.26
N LEU A 403 -8.12 -2.62 -3.66
CA LEU A 403 -7.99 -3.57 -2.56
C LEU A 403 -7.81 -2.83 -1.23
N PHE A 404 -8.53 -3.27 -0.19
CA PHE A 404 -8.50 -2.63 1.13
C PHE A 404 -8.88 -3.61 2.25
N ASP A 405 -8.22 -3.53 3.41
CA ASP A 405 -8.54 -4.32 4.60
C ASP A 405 -9.49 -3.53 5.50
N ILE A 406 -10.80 -3.68 5.22
CA ILE A 406 -11.86 -2.93 5.90
C ILE A 406 -11.84 -3.19 7.41
N PHE A 407 -11.48 -4.40 7.82
CA PHE A 407 -11.63 -4.87 9.20
C PHE A 407 -10.32 -4.83 10.00
N ASN A 408 -9.20 -4.42 9.37
CA ASN A 408 -7.86 -4.44 9.96
C ASN A 408 -7.49 -5.83 10.50
N ASN A 409 -7.93 -6.86 9.79
CA ASN A 409 -7.77 -8.25 10.18
C ASN A 409 -6.87 -9.06 9.23
N GLY A 410 -6.15 -8.39 8.34
CA GLY A 410 -5.30 -9.00 7.33
C GLY A 410 -6.06 -9.50 6.11
N ARG A 411 -7.37 -9.23 5.99
CA ARG A 411 -8.16 -9.67 4.84
C ARG A 411 -8.40 -8.52 3.87
N LEU A 412 -7.88 -8.65 2.66
CA LEU A 412 -8.19 -7.77 1.55
C LEU A 412 -9.63 -7.97 1.09
N ASN A 413 -10.35 -6.86 0.97
CA ASN A 413 -11.66 -6.75 0.34
C ASN A 413 -11.54 -5.91 -0.93
N LEU A 414 -12.41 -6.18 -1.90
CA LEU A 414 -12.55 -5.33 -3.08
C LEU A 414 -13.45 -4.15 -2.73
N LEU A 415 -12.97 -2.94 -2.97
CA LEU A 415 -13.80 -1.74 -3.01
C LEU A 415 -14.18 -1.46 -4.46
N ILE A 416 -15.45 -1.66 -4.78
CA ILE A 416 -16.00 -1.57 -6.12
C ILE A 416 -16.86 -0.32 -6.23
N THR A 417 -16.52 0.55 -7.17
CA THR A 417 -17.34 1.71 -7.53
C THR A 417 -18.15 1.38 -8.76
N THR A 418 -19.47 1.48 -8.66
CA THR A 418 -20.41 1.33 -9.78
C THR A 418 -21.05 2.65 -10.13
N GLU A 419 -21.44 2.82 -11.40
CA GLU A 419 -22.19 3.97 -11.87
C GLU A 419 -23.63 3.58 -12.18
N ASN A 420 -24.59 4.35 -11.66
CA ASN A 420 -25.98 4.19 -12.01
C ASN A 420 -26.26 4.76 -13.41
N ALA A 421 -26.66 3.91 -14.35
CA ALA A 421 -26.87 4.26 -15.76
C ALA A 421 -27.90 5.38 -16.04
N HIS A 422 -28.81 5.68 -15.09
CA HIS A 422 -29.84 6.72 -15.27
C HIS A 422 -29.47 8.05 -14.61
N THR A 423 -28.70 8.00 -13.53
CA THR A 423 -28.40 9.18 -12.70
C THR A 423 -26.94 9.61 -12.77
N ASN A 424 -26.07 8.80 -13.39
CA ASN A 424 -24.60 8.92 -13.38
C ASN A 424 -24.02 9.04 -11.96
N GLN A 425 -24.77 8.57 -10.96
CA GLN A 425 -24.35 8.58 -9.58
C GLN A 425 -23.38 7.42 -9.34
N LEU A 426 -22.18 7.76 -8.86
CA LEU A 426 -21.19 6.77 -8.46
C LEU A 426 -21.45 6.34 -7.03
N THR A 427 -21.41 5.02 -6.81
CA THR A 427 -21.62 4.40 -5.50
C THR A 427 -20.52 3.40 -5.18
N LEU A 428 -19.97 3.50 -3.98
CA LEU A 428 -19.00 2.55 -3.45
C LEU A 428 -19.70 1.39 -2.72
N GLN A 429 -19.26 0.18 -3.03
CA GLN A 429 -19.64 -1.06 -2.37
C GLN A 429 -18.39 -1.88 -2.03
N SER A 430 -18.43 -2.60 -0.92
CA SER A 430 -17.38 -3.56 -0.57
C SER A 430 -17.79 -4.98 -0.95
N TYR A 431 -16.88 -5.73 -1.55
CA TYR A 431 -17.04 -7.15 -1.84
C TYR A 431 -15.94 -7.95 -1.16
N ASP A 432 -16.34 -9.00 -0.44
CA ASP A 432 -15.42 -9.93 0.22
C ASP A 432 -15.30 -11.16 -0.67
N TYR A 433 -14.11 -11.37 -1.27
CA TYR A 433 -13.86 -12.52 -2.12
C TYR A 433 -13.74 -13.79 -1.25
N TYR A 434 -14.60 -14.77 -1.52
CA TYR A 434 -14.67 -16.03 -0.77
C TYR A 434 -14.19 -17.20 -1.63
N GLY A 435 -12.91 -17.21 -2.02
CA GLY A 435 -12.25 -18.36 -2.63
C GLY A 435 -12.04 -19.50 -1.62
N GLU A 436 -10.84 -19.59 -1.03
CA GLU A 436 -10.47 -20.70 -0.14
C GLU A 436 -10.33 -20.26 1.33
N LYS A 437 -11.20 -20.76 2.21
CA LYS A 437 -11.30 -20.28 3.61
C LYS A 437 -10.19 -20.76 4.55
N SER A 438 -9.43 -21.80 4.17
CA SER A 438 -8.40 -22.40 5.03
C SER A 438 -7.24 -21.44 5.29
N LEU A 439 -6.90 -20.60 4.30
CA LEU A 439 -5.70 -19.76 4.31
C LEU A 439 -5.92 -18.38 4.95
N TYR A 440 -7.15 -17.99 5.28
CA TYR A 440 -7.49 -16.64 5.77
C TYR A 440 -6.89 -16.25 7.12
N PHE A 441 -6.29 -17.18 7.84
CA PHE A 441 -5.59 -16.90 9.10
C PHE A 441 -4.06 -16.90 8.95
N SER A 442 -3.57 -17.22 7.74
CA SER A 442 -2.18 -17.41 7.40
C SER A 442 -1.70 -16.22 6.57
N PHE A 443 -1.52 -15.08 7.23
CA PHE A 443 -1.08 -13.85 6.59
C PHE A 443 -0.04 -13.12 7.45
N LEU A 444 0.67 -12.19 6.83
CA LEU A 444 1.48 -11.19 7.50
C LEU A 444 1.08 -9.80 7.02
N ARG A 445 0.60 -8.95 7.93
CA ARG A 445 0.32 -7.54 7.61
C ARG A 445 1.41 -6.65 8.18
N VAL A 446 2.15 -5.94 7.34
CA VAL A 446 3.27 -5.08 7.73
C VAL A 446 2.98 -3.63 7.36
N ASN A 447 3.03 -2.74 8.34
CA ASN A 447 2.97 -1.29 8.13
C ASN A 447 4.29 -0.67 8.59
N VAL A 448 5.01 -0.01 7.69
CA VAL A 448 6.20 0.78 8.03
C VAL A 448 5.77 2.22 8.20
N ILE A 449 6.04 2.80 9.38
CA ILE A 449 5.66 4.17 9.73
C ILE A 449 6.90 5.05 9.93
N SER A 450 6.69 6.34 10.20
CA SER A 450 7.75 7.32 10.37
C SER A 450 8.57 7.02 11.62
N GLY A 451 9.90 7.10 11.46
CA GLY A 451 10.90 6.92 12.51
C GLY A 451 11.36 8.23 13.14
N LEU A 452 10.74 9.36 12.80
CA LEU A 452 11.15 10.69 13.28
C LEU A 452 10.95 10.87 14.80
N CYS A 453 10.08 10.06 15.42
CA CYS A 453 9.84 10.05 16.86
C CYS A 453 9.67 8.61 17.38
N SER A 454 9.79 8.45 18.70
CA SER A 454 9.46 7.19 19.37
C SER A 454 8.93 7.44 20.78
N ASP A 455 7.98 6.61 21.21
CA ASP A 455 7.46 6.62 22.58
C ASP A 455 8.44 6.00 23.62
N LYS A 456 9.60 5.46 23.20
CA LYS A 456 10.57 4.84 24.13
C LYS A 456 11.44 5.84 24.88
N THR A 457 11.69 7.00 24.30
CA THR A 457 12.57 8.02 24.88
C THR A 457 11.77 9.27 25.19
N GLU A 458 12.03 9.89 26.34
CA GLU A 458 11.33 11.14 26.70
C GLU A 458 11.75 12.30 25.79
N ASP A 459 12.97 12.28 25.27
CA ASP A 459 13.54 13.35 24.43
C ASP A 459 12.94 13.41 23.01
N HIS A 460 12.38 12.31 22.49
CA HIS A 460 11.85 12.21 21.12
C HIS A 460 10.41 11.68 21.08
N LYS A 461 9.62 12.03 22.09
CA LYS A 461 8.22 11.59 22.22
C LYS A 461 7.36 12.12 21.07
N CYS A 462 6.56 11.24 20.49
CA CYS A 462 5.66 11.62 19.41
C CYS A 462 4.54 12.58 19.88
N PRO A 463 4.08 13.52 19.03
CA PRO A 463 2.92 14.35 19.32
C PRO A 463 1.66 13.47 19.45
N ASN A 464 1.05 13.48 20.62
CA ASN A 464 -0.17 12.76 20.99
C ASN A 464 -0.09 11.22 21.04
N HIS A 465 0.53 10.50 20.10
CA HIS A 465 0.84 9.05 20.14
C HIS A 465 1.83 8.68 19.01
N LEU A 466 2.21 7.40 18.87
CA LEU A 466 3.01 6.89 17.75
C LEU A 466 2.51 7.41 16.39
N ALA A 467 3.43 7.76 15.49
CA ALA A 467 3.15 8.37 14.18
C ALA A 467 2.51 7.42 13.15
N TYR A 468 1.39 6.78 13.50
CA TYR A 468 0.70 5.80 12.63
C TYR A 468 0.27 6.38 11.28
N GLY A 469 -0.01 7.69 11.23
CA GLY A 469 -0.32 8.39 9.98
C GLY A 469 0.88 8.67 9.09
N GLY A 470 2.09 8.80 9.65
CA GLY A 470 3.30 9.10 8.88
C GLY A 470 3.80 7.86 8.15
N THR A 471 3.23 7.48 7.01
CA THR A 471 3.65 6.31 6.24
C THR A 471 4.59 6.71 5.10
N PRO A 472 5.90 6.42 5.19
CA PRO A 472 6.85 6.75 4.14
C PRO A 472 6.59 5.90 2.87
N PRO A 473 6.82 6.46 1.68
CA PRO A 473 6.78 5.70 0.43
C PRO A 473 8.05 4.89 0.21
N GLY A 474 7.94 3.83 -0.59
CA GLY A 474 9.06 3.04 -1.08
C GLY A 474 9.68 2.09 -0.06
N ALA A 475 9.11 1.95 1.14
CA ALA A 475 9.58 0.97 2.12
C ALA A 475 9.37 -0.45 1.58
N MET A 476 10.45 -1.23 1.48
CA MET A 476 10.40 -2.60 0.98
C MET A 476 10.36 -3.57 2.15
N VAL A 477 9.50 -4.57 2.03
CA VAL A 477 9.38 -5.67 2.99
C VAL A 477 9.57 -6.97 2.23
N CYS A 478 10.45 -7.82 2.74
CA CYS A 478 10.69 -9.14 2.21
C CYS A 478 10.66 -10.16 3.35
N PHE A 479 10.19 -11.36 3.09
CA PHE A 479 10.32 -12.46 4.04
C PHE A 479 10.72 -13.74 3.34
N ALA A 480 11.55 -14.54 4.00
CA ALA A 480 11.91 -15.86 3.51
C ALA A 480 10.73 -16.82 3.63
N GLY A 481 10.54 -17.61 2.57
CA GLY A 481 9.58 -18.68 2.57
C GLY A 481 9.90 -19.70 3.68
N PRO A 482 8.88 -20.33 4.28
CA PRO A 482 9.07 -21.30 5.36
C PRO A 482 9.67 -22.64 4.89
N TYR A 483 9.70 -22.90 3.57
CA TYR A 483 10.23 -24.12 2.96
C TYR A 483 11.30 -23.87 1.90
N THR A 484 11.63 -22.60 1.64
CA THR A 484 12.61 -22.18 0.62
C THR A 484 13.52 -21.11 1.22
N ASP A 485 14.72 -20.98 0.68
CA ASP A 485 15.58 -19.81 0.95
C ASP A 485 15.19 -18.60 0.08
N ASP A 486 14.12 -18.74 -0.71
CA ASP A 486 13.61 -17.69 -1.59
C ASP A 486 12.73 -16.73 -0.78
N HIS A 487 12.62 -15.48 -1.25
CA HIS A 487 11.93 -14.41 -0.51
C HIS A 487 10.80 -13.85 -1.34
N CYS A 488 9.67 -13.60 -0.69
CA CYS A 488 8.62 -12.78 -1.29
C CYS A 488 8.79 -11.35 -0.83
N CYS A 489 8.82 -10.44 -1.80
CA CYS A 489 9.03 -9.02 -1.57
C CYS A 489 7.84 -8.18 -2.05
N SER A 490 7.59 -7.09 -1.35
CA SER A 490 6.62 -6.07 -1.76
C SER A 490 7.02 -4.71 -1.23
N VAL A 491 6.38 -3.66 -1.75
CA VAL A 491 6.73 -2.26 -1.50
C VAL A 491 5.51 -1.46 -1.09
N GLN A 492 5.67 -0.61 -0.08
CA GLN A 492 4.64 0.26 0.43
C GLN A 492 4.56 1.54 -0.41
N MET A 493 3.37 1.88 -0.91
CA MET A 493 3.07 3.15 -1.61
C MET A 493 4.07 3.49 -2.74
N SER A 494 4.35 2.53 -3.62
CA SER A 494 5.29 2.70 -4.73
C SER A 494 4.76 3.59 -5.87
N GLN A 495 3.44 3.65 -6.08
CA GLN A 495 2.82 4.42 -7.17
C GLN A 495 1.60 5.17 -6.65
N THR A 496 1.52 6.48 -6.93
CA THR A 496 0.51 7.39 -6.33
C THR A 496 -0.12 8.38 -7.33
N ALA A 497 0.29 8.35 -8.60
CA ALA A 497 -0.35 9.12 -9.66
C ALA A 497 -1.61 8.41 -10.16
N HIS A 498 -2.63 9.17 -10.56
CA HIS A 498 -3.94 8.68 -11.03
C HIS A 498 -4.69 7.87 -9.97
N PHE A 499 -4.86 8.48 -8.79
CA PHE A 499 -5.48 7.94 -7.57
C PHE A 499 -4.50 7.08 -6.73
N ALA A 500 -4.24 7.50 -5.49
CA ALA A 500 -3.32 6.82 -4.57
C ALA A 500 -4.00 5.65 -3.82
N LEU A 501 -4.46 4.65 -4.56
CA LEU A 501 -5.22 3.50 -4.05
C LEU A 501 -4.35 2.29 -3.67
N GLN A 502 -3.07 2.53 -3.36
CA GLN A 502 -2.23 1.55 -2.68
C GLN A 502 -2.35 1.76 -1.16
N PRO A 503 -2.67 0.71 -0.38
CA PRO A 503 -2.79 0.86 1.07
C PRO A 503 -1.42 1.22 1.70
N PRO A 504 -1.42 1.94 2.85
CA PRO A 504 -0.20 2.27 3.58
C PRO A 504 0.33 1.08 4.41
N TYR A 505 0.16 -0.14 3.91
CA TYR A 505 0.59 -1.38 4.52
C TYR A 505 0.64 -2.46 3.45
N ILE A 506 1.41 -3.51 3.71
CA ILE A 506 1.57 -4.67 2.85
C ILE A 506 0.91 -5.86 3.53
N ILE A 507 0.23 -6.71 2.76
CA ILE A 507 -0.30 -8.00 3.22
C ILE A 507 0.32 -9.09 2.36
N PHE A 508 0.97 -10.04 3.02
CA PHE A 508 1.45 -11.28 2.41
C PHE A 508 0.54 -12.42 2.85
N GLY A 509 0.11 -13.27 1.93
CA GLY A 509 -0.33 -14.61 2.25
C GLY A 509 0.86 -15.48 2.64
N LEU A 510 0.61 -16.46 3.49
CA LEU A 510 1.62 -17.42 3.92
C LEU A 510 1.28 -18.84 3.45
N GLY A 511 0.25 -18.98 2.61
CA GLY A 511 -0.27 -20.27 2.19
C GLY A 511 -0.62 -21.16 3.39
N ASP A 512 -0.45 -22.46 3.23
CA ASP A 512 -0.69 -23.46 4.28
C ASP A 512 0.30 -23.37 5.47
N VAL A 513 1.14 -22.35 5.51
CA VAL A 513 2.28 -22.33 6.44
C VAL A 513 1.97 -21.60 7.72
N LEU A 514 1.75 -22.39 8.77
CA LEU A 514 1.52 -21.94 10.14
C LEU A 514 2.81 -21.85 10.98
N ASN A 515 3.98 -21.93 10.34
CA ASN A 515 5.26 -21.88 11.03
C ASN A 515 5.72 -20.45 11.28
N VAL A 516 6.55 -20.30 12.29
CA VAL A 516 7.22 -19.04 12.60
C VAL A 516 8.09 -18.61 11.43
N ILE A 517 7.93 -17.37 10.97
CA ILE A 517 8.72 -16.79 9.88
C ILE A 517 10.06 -16.33 10.45
N ASN A 518 11.13 -16.75 9.80
CA ASN A 518 12.48 -16.25 10.03
C ASN A 518 12.90 -15.40 8.84
N ASP A 519 13.76 -14.41 9.07
CA ASP A 519 14.23 -13.49 8.03
C ASP A 519 13.14 -12.59 7.41
N LEU A 520 12.41 -11.86 8.26
CA LEU A 520 11.63 -10.70 7.84
C LEU A 520 12.56 -9.49 7.70
N SER A 521 12.87 -9.11 6.47
CA SER A 521 13.74 -7.99 6.10
C SER A 521 12.93 -6.75 5.72
N ILE A 522 13.23 -5.61 6.32
CA ILE A 522 12.61 -4.32 6.01
C ILE A 522 13.70 -3.35 5.61
N SER A 523 13.47 -2.58 4.55
CA SER A 523 14.26 -1.40 4.22
C SER A 523 13.40 -0.14 4.11
N ILE A 524 14.06 1.00 4.26
CA ILE A 524 13.50 2.32 4.01
C ILE A 524 14.41 3.08 3.07
N ALA A 525 13.90 4.17 2.50
CA ALA A 525 14.70 5.06 1.69
C ALA A 525 15.96 5.54 2.43
N ASN A 526 17.09 5.47 1.72
CA ASN A 526 18.40 5.86 2.24
C ASN A 526 18.89 7.19 1.66
N GLY A 527 18.34 7.67 0.55
CA GLY A 527 18.88 8.83 -0.17
C GLY A 527 20.37 8.61 -0.47
N LYS A 528 21.24 9.50 0.05
CA LYS A 528 22.71 9.35 -0.05
C LYS A 528 23.36 8.68 1.15
N ASN A 529 22.59 8.14 2.08
CA ASN A 529 23.11 7.43 3.25
C ASN A 529 23.43 5.96 2.88
N PRO A 530 24.18 5.24 3.75
CA PRO A 530 24.33 3.79 3.62
C PRO A 530 22.97 3.08 3.59
N SER A 531 22.94 1.85 3.08
CA SER A 531 21.72 1.04 3.05
C SER A 531 21.14 0.88 4.47
N ARG A 532 19.83 1.10 4.59
CA ARG A 532 19.07 1.04 5.84
C ARG A 532 18.15 -0.16 5.80
N THR A 533 18.66 -1.29 6.26
CA THR A 533 17.92 -2.56 6.25
C THR A 533 18.02 -3.22 7.61
N ARG A 534 16.89 -3.70 8.13
CA ARG A 534 16.85 -4.50 9.35
C ARG A 534 16.09 -5.79 9.15
N LYS A 535 16.65 -6.84 9.76
CA LYS A 535 16.08 -8.19 9.80
C LYS A 535 15.50 -8.49 11.17
N TRP A 536 14.35 -9.16 11.19
CA TRP A 536 13.74 -9.75 12.37
C TRP A 536 13.47 -11.23 12.13
N ASN A 537 13.57 -12.00 13.21
CA ASN A 537 13.28 -13.43 13.23
C ASN A 537 12.14 -13.68 14.21
N GLU A 538 11.64 -14.92 14.21
CA GLU A 538 10.63 -15.38 15.15
C GLU A 538 9.27 -14.68 15.02
N ILE A 539 8.86 -14.35 13.79
CA ILE A 539 7.60 -13.66 13.52
C ILE A 539 6.44 -14.66 13.50
N ILE A 540 5.36 -14.31 14.19
CA ILE A 540 4.18 -15.15 14.33
C ILE A 540 3.21 -14.88 13.16
N PRO A 541 2.77 -15.90 12.40
CA PRO A 541 1.71 -15.76 11.41
C PRO A 541 0.40 -15.18 11.98
N GLY A 542 -0.39 -14.53 11.12
CA GLY A 542 -1.65 -13.89 11.50
C GLY A 542 -1.48 -12.64 12.37
N SER A 543 -0.28 -12.05 12.37
CA SER A 543 0.02 -10.85 13.14
C SER A 543 0.00 -9.58 12.30
N ASN A 544 -0.43 -8.50 12.95
CA ASN A 544 -0.36 -7.14 12.42
C ASN A 544 0.93 -6.51 12.96
N LEU A 545 1.92 -6.34 12.10
CA LEU A 545 3.22 -5.77 12.42
C LEU A 545 3.25 -4.28 12.11
N VAL A 546 3.82 -3.51 13.04
CA VAL A 546 4.13 -2.09 12.83
C VAL A 546 5.63 -1.90 13.07
N ILE A 547 6.30 -1.40 12.03
CA ILE A 547 7.74 -1.15 12.03
C ILE A 547 7.96 0.33 12.24
N VAL A 548 8.71 0.68 13.28
CA VAL A 548 9.10 2.06 13.61
C VAL A 548 10.60 2.17 13.42
N PRO A 549 11.10 2.73 12.31
CA PRO A 549 12.52 2.88 12.04
C PRO A 549 13.11 4.08 12.80
N TYR A 550 12.91 4.11 14.13
CA TYR A 550 13.38 5.19 14.99
C TYR A 550 14.89 5.35 14.91
N GLU A 551 15.32 6.60 14.67
CA GLU A 551 16.68 6.93 14.22
C GLU A 551 17.05 6.10 12.97
N PRO A 552 16.63 6.53 11.77
CA PRO A 552 16.75 5.76 10.53
C PRO A 552 18.14 5.16 10.29
N ASP A 553 19.21 5.88 10.62
CA ASP A 553 20.60 5.43 10.46
C ASP A 553 21.09 4.45 11.56
N GLN A 554 20.40 4.40 12.70
CA GLN A 554 20.69 3.49 13.80
C GLN A 554 19.75 2.29 13.77
N MET A 555 19.99 1.37 12.82
CA MET A 555 19.14 0.20 12.59
C MET A 555 18.78 -0.58 13.88
N LYS A 556 19.68 -0.67 14.87
CA LYS A 556 19.41 -1.35 16.16
C LYS A 556 18.28 -0.73 16.99
N ASN A 557 17.99 0.55 16.77
CA ASN A 557 16.98 1.31 17.52
C ASN A 557 15.57 1.11 16.93
N TRP A 558 15.48 0.59 15.71
CA TRP A 558 14.19 0.31 15.09
C TRP A 558 13.33 -0.64 15.95
N GLU A 559 12.03 -0.49 15.85
CA GLU A 559 11.08 -1.21 16.68
C GLU A 559 10.15 -2.06 15.82
N LEU A 560 9.91 -3.27 16.29
CA LEU A 560 8.85 -4.13 15.79
C LEU A 560 7.76 -4.19 16.86
N ARG A 561 6.58 -3.69 16.55
CA ARG A 561 5.40 -3.81 17.39
C ARG A 561 4.46 -4.85 16.79
N VAL A 562 4.19 -5.90 17.55
CA VAL A 562 3.36 -7.02 17.12
C VAL A 562 1.97 -6.87 17.74
N PHE A 563 0.94 -6.78 16.90
CA PHE A 563 -0.45 -6.80 17.32
C PHE A 563 -1.07 -8.13 16.90
N ILE A 564 -1.43 -8.94 17.88
CA ILE A 564 -2.05 -10.24 17.63
C ILE A 564 -3.57 -10.07 17.67
N ASN A 565 -4.23 -10.46 16.58
CA ASN A 565 -5.68 -10.59 16.56
C ASN A 565 -6.06 -11.87 17.33
N MET A 566 -6.29 -11.75 18.64
CA MET A 566 -6.79 -12.88 19.43
C MET A 566 -8.20 -13.23 18.96
N SER A 567 -8.34 -14.38 18.28
CA SER A 567 -9.64 -14.89 17.86
C SER A 567 -10.49 -15.22 19.08
N ILE A 568 -11.82 -15.18 18.93
CA ILE A 568 -12.74 -15.58 20.00
C ILE A 568 -12.45 -17.02 20.48
N TYR A 569 -12.00 -17.89 19.58
CA TYR A 569 -11.61 -19.26 19.89
C TYR A 569 -10.35 -19.33 20.78
N SER A 570 -9.37 -18.45 20.57
CA SER A 570 -8.17 -18.38 21.42
C SER A 570 -8.55 -17.99 22.86
N LEU A 571 -9.48 -17.06 23.04
CA LEU A 571 -10.00 -16.65 24.34
C LEU A 571 -10.83 -17.76 25.01
N VAL A 572 -11.66 -18.46 24.23
CA VAL A 572 -12.39 -19.64 24.71
C VAL A 572 -11.43 -20.73 25.16
N SER A 573 -10.36 -20.98 24.40
CA SER A 573 -9.31 -21.94 24.77
C SER A 573 -8.56 -21.53 26.04
N LEU A 574 -8.18 -20.25 26.16
CA LEU A 574 -7.54 -19.72 27.38
C LEU A 574 -8.46 -19.85 28.60
N SER A 575 -9.75 -19.54 28.42
CA SER A 575 -10.76 -19.69 29.48
C SER A 575 -10.93 -21.15 29.87
N PHE A 576 -10.98 -22.05 28.89
CA PHE A 576 -11.05 -23.49 29.12
C PHE A 576 -9.83 -24.01 29.88
N LEU A 577 -8.62 -23.61 29.48
CA LEU A 577 -7.36 -23.96 30.15
C LEU A 577 -7.32 -23.42 31.58
N LEU A 578 -7.81 -22.19 31.82
CA LEU A 578 -7.88 -21.60 33.14
C LEU A 578 -8.86 -22.37 34.05
N ILE A 579 -10.04 -22.74 33.53
CA ILE A 579 -11.02 -23.57 34.26
C ILE A 579 -10.43 -24.94 34.57
N LEU A 580 -9.80 -25.59 33.59
CA LEU A 580 -9.15 -26.89 33.77
C LEU A 580 -8.03 -26.81 34.82
N GLY A 581 -7.21 -25.76 34.77
CA GLY A 581 -6.15 -25.49 35.75
C GLY A 581 -6.70 -25.30 37.16
N LEU A 582 -7.81 -24.58 37.33
CA LEU A 582 -8.49 -24.43 38.62
C LEU A 582 -9.02 -25.76 39.15
N ILE A 583 -9.63 -26.58 38.28
CA ILE A 583 -10.14 -27.92 38.66
C ILE A 583 -8.99 -28.82 39.14
N LEU A 584 -7.88 -28.86 38.39
CA LEU A 584 -6.69 -29.64 38.76
C LEU A 584 -6.09 -29.15 40.07
N THR A 585 -5.97 -27.83 40.27
CA THR A 585 -5.43 -27.25 41.51
C THR A 585 -6.31 -27.59 42.71
N CYS A 586 -7.64 -27.58 42.53
CA CYS A 586 -8.59 -27.97 43.57
C CYS A 586 -8.47 -29.46 43.91
N ALA A 587 -8.39 -30.34 42.91
CA ALA A 587 -8.20 -31.77 43.10
C ALA A 587 -6.88 -32.09 43.84
N ILE A 588 -5.77 -31.47 43.42
CA ILE A 588 -4.46 -31.59 44.08
C ILE A 588 -4.55 -31.11 45.53
N SER A 589 -5.20 -29.97 45.77
CA SER A 589 -5.38 -29.43 47.12
C SER A 589 -6.15 -30.40 48.01
N ILE A 590 -7.27 -30.96 47.54
CA ILE A 590 -8.07 -31.94 48.29
C ILE A 590 -7.24 -33.19 48.62
N LEU A 591 -6.50 -33.73 47.65
CA LEU A 591 -5.65 -34.91 47.86
C LEU A 591 -4.55 -34.62 48.88
N HIS A 592 -3.86 -33.48 48.76
CA HIS A 592 -2.82 -33.07 49.69
C HIS A 592 -3.36 -32.83 51.11
N PHE A 593 -4.58 -32.30 51.26
CA PHE A 593 -5.22 -32.18 52.56
C PHE A 593 -5.57 -33.55 53.17
N ARG A 594 -6.02 -34.52 52.36
CA ARG A 594 -6.28 -35.89 52.84
C ARG A 594 -5.01 -36.59 53.28
N GLU A 595 -3.95 -36.53 52.47
CA GLU A 595 -2.63 -37.09 52.79
C GLU A 595 -2.11 -36.52 54.11
N LYS A 596 -2.18 -35.20 54.29
CA LYS A 596 -1.75 -34.54 55.53
C LYS A 596 -2.55 -34.96 56.77
N VAL A 597 -3.80 -35.41 56.60
CA VAL A 597 -4.61 -35.96 57.71
C VAL A 597 -4.19 -37.39 58.01
N GLU A 598 -3.99 -38.23 56.99
CA GLU A 598 -3.51 -39.62 57.16
C GLU A 598 -2.13 -39.64 57.83
N ASP A 599 -1.19 -38.79 57.39
CA ASP A 599 0.12 -38.63 58.01
C ASP A 599 0.05 -38.24 59.50
N ARG A 600 -0.95 -37.43 59.88
CA ARG A 600 -1.15 -37.06 61.30
C ARG A 600 -1.63 -38.25 62.12
N ILE A 601 -2.50 -39.09 61.56
CA ILE A 601 -3.00 -40.30 62.21
C ILE A 601 -1.86 -41.30 62.37
N ASP A 602 -1.08 -41.55 61.32
CA ASP A 602 0.06 -42.47 61.37
C ASP A 602 1.12 -41.99 62.36
N ASN A 603 1.47 -40.70 62.35
CA ASN A 603 2.39 -40.14 63.34
C ASN A 603 1.89 -40.29 64.78
N GLN A 604 0.58 -40.19 65.03
CA GLN A 604 0.00 -40.45 66.35
C GLN A 604 0.09 -41.94 66.72
N GLN A 605 -0.17 -42.85 65.78
CA GLN A 605 -0.03 -44.30 66.00
C GLN A 605 1.42 -44.69 66.27
N TYR A 606 2.37 -44.19 65.48
CA TYR A 606 3.81 -44.37 65.73
C TYR A 606 4.19 -43.83 67.11
N ARG A 607 3.74 -42.63 67.49
CA ARG A 607 4.05 -42.06 68.81
C ARG A 607 3.47 -42.88 69.97
N ASN A 608 2.31 -43.48 69.77
CA ASN A 608 1.68 -44.37 70.76
C ASN A 608 2.31 -45.77 70.80
N ALA A 609 2.98 -46.21 69.74
CA ALA A 609 3.70 -47.49 69.72
C ALA A 609 5.09 -47.43 70.39
N TRP A 610 5.63 -46.22 70.60
CA TRP A 610 6.91 -45.96 71.28
C TRP A 610 6.78 -45.53 72.75
N LEU A 611 5.56 -45.27 73.22
CA LEU A 611 5.19 -45.10 74.63
C LEU A 611 4.71 -46.45 75.18
#